data_AF-A0A2E6F921-F1
#
_entry.id   AF-A0A2E6F921-F1
#
_cell.length_a   1.000
_cell.length_b   1.000
_cell.length_c   1.000
_cell.angle_alpha   90.00
_cell.angle_beta   90.00
_cell.angle_gamma   90.00
#
_symmetry.space_group_name_H-M   'P 1'
#
loop_
_entity.id
_entity.type
_entity.pdbx_description
1 polymer ?
#
loop_
_entity_poly.entity_id
_entity_poly.type
_entity_poly.pdbx_seq_one_letter_code
_entity_poly.pdbx_strand_id
1 'polypeptide(L)'
;MTSATSFVPVANEVSYEVIVVGAGASGSPLAARLSEDPNRQVLLLEAGPDYSAIADTPADLRNGHHNSVVDHDWELEYSPTKQRPGQPLPRGRVTGGSSAVNTCIFLRGIPEDYAEWASRGNPEWAWENVLETFCRLERDLDFGNEPYHGDAGPISVRRYPHDELTELHQAFLATADELGFPECPDQNDPLAWGAGPQPMNKLGQLRISTASAYLAPARLRPNLEIRGGCHTNRLLIKRGRVIGVEVVHADGSLEQIQANLIVLCAGAIHTPGILLRSGIGPVEDLNRLGVDVIADVPGVGRNLSDHPAIIVLCRPTHLELVAGNQPIIQTILRYTAPASDQRMDLQIEQLTFAGRENLPYFGVAAVLEQVDGVGELIFPSADPFASPQISSRFCEHDGDATRLADGFSDALRFTDAGPLGALTEEVVFPDMQRVSHRDEVVALLRRFAASGYHPCGTARMGPPDDPTSVVDQYGRCHALDGLVVADASIFPTVPRANTNPTSIMVGETIGEWLRTEPSRYGL
;
A
#
# COMPACT_ATOMS: atom_id res chain seq x y z
N MET A 1 -40.61 -14.07 35.31
CA MET A 1 -40.80 -13.07 34.25
C MET A 1 -39.53 -13.08 33.41
N THR A 2 -39.52 -13.93 32.39
CA THR A 2 -38.44 -14.07 31.42
C THR A 2 -38.74 -13.13 30.27
N SER A 3 -37.91 -12.09 30.13
CA SER A 3 -37.95 -11.14 29.01
C SER A 3 -37.35 -11.82 27.78
N ALA A 4 -38.20 -12.35 26.91
CA ALA A 4 -37.81 -12.75 25.57
C ALA A 4 -37.56 -11.49 24.74
N THR A 5 -36.30 -11.21 24.40
CA THR A 5 -35.92 -10.26 23.37
C THR A 5 -36.42 -10.76 22.03
N SER A 6 -37.47 -10.12 21.51
CA SER A 6 -38.01 -10.40 20.18
C SER A 6 -37.03 -9.92 19.12
N PHE A 7 -36.51 -10.84 18.31
CA PHE A 7 -35.94 -10.51 17.01
C PHE A 7 -37.04 -9.87 16.16
N VAL A 8 -36.82 -8.61 15.76
CA VAL A 8 -37.63 -7.96 14.74
C VAL A 8 -36.98 -8.27 13.39
N PRO A 9 -37.63 -9.02 12.49
CA PRO A 9 -37.13 -9.18 11.14
C PRO A 9 -37.39 -7.87 10.39
N VAL A 10 -36.33 -7.16 10.00
CA VAL A 10 -36.47 -5.99 9.13
C VAL A 10 -36.62 -6.50 7.69
N ALA A 11 -37.80 -6.26 7.12
CA ALA A 11 -38.13 -6.57 5.74
C ALA A 11 -37.64 -5.45 4.80
N ASN A 12 -36.69 -5.83 3.93
CA ASN A 12 -36.57 -5.53 2.50
C ASN A 12 -35.20 -6.07 2.13
N GLU A 13 -35.10 -7.36 1.76
CA GLU A 13 -33.82 -7.98 1.38
C GLU A 13 -33.35 -7.32 0.07
N VAL A 14 -32.60 -6.22 0.20
CA VAL A 14 -31.63 -5.83 -0.82
C VAL A 14 -30.63 -6.98 -0.85
N SER A 15 -30.85 -7.92 -1.78
CA SER A 15 -29.90 -8.99 -2.05
C SER A 15 -28.79 -8.38 -2.87
N TYR A 16 -27.66 -8.07 -2.21
CA TYR A 16 -26.45 -7.69 -2.93
C TYR A 16 -25.93 -8.88 -3.69
N GLU A 17 -25.46 -8.64 -4.91
CA GLU A 17 -24.78 -9.69 -5.66
C GLU A 17 -23.33 -9.80 -5.19
N VAL A 18 -22.69 -8.65 -4.96
CA VAL A 18 -21.31 -8.56 -4.50
C VAL A 18 -21.19 -7.60 -3.31
N ILE A 19 -20.48 -8.03 -2.27
CA ILE A 19 -20.00 -7.16 -1.19
C ILE A 19 -18.50 -7.00 -1.32
N VAL A 20 -18.01 -5.76 -1.35
CA VAL A 20 -16.60 -5.39 -1.30
C VAL A 20 -16.29 -4.88 0.11
N VAL A 21 -15.32 -5.50 0.77
CA VAL A 21 -14.92 -5.18 2.15
C VAL A 21 -13.63 -4.35 2.13
N GLY A 22 -13.73 -3.08 2.49
CA GLY A 22 -12.63 -2.11 2.50
C GLY A 22 -12.69 -1.19 1.29
N ALA A 23 -12.92 0.10 1.51
CA ALA A 23 -12.96 1.12 0.47
C ALA A 23 -11.57 1.73 0.21
N GLY A 24 -10.52 0.91 0.28
CA GLY A 24 -9.14 1.34 0.11
C GLY A 24 -8.69 1.53 -1.33
N ALA A 25 -7.37 1.51 -1.53
CA ALA A 25 -6.73 1.67 -2.84
C ALA A 25 -7.20 0.64 -3.88
N SER A 26 -7.54 -0.59 -3.46
CA SER A 26 -8.05 -1.64 -4.35
C SER A 26 -9.57 -1.75 -4.36
N GLY A 27 -10.23 -1.64 -3.20
CA GLY A 27 -11.69 -1.84 -3.13
C GLY A 27 -12.49 -0.71 -3.78
N SER A 28 -11.99 0.53 -3.75
CA SER A 28 -12.63 1.66 -4.43
C SER A 28 -12.71 1.48 -5.95
N PRO A 29 -11.61 1.26 -6.69
CA PRO A 29 -11.68 0.99 -8.12
C PRO A 29 -12.46 -0.28 -8.45
N LEU A 30 -12.36 -1.33 -7.63
CA LEU A 30 -13.08 -2.57 -7.84
C LEU A 30 -14.60 -2.36 -7.78
N ALA A 31 -15.11 -1.71 -6.74
CA ALA A 31 -16.54 -1.39 -6.62
C ALA A 31 -17.02 -0.45 -7.74
N ALA A 32 -16.18 0.50 -8.14
CA ALA A 32 -16.46 1.36 -9.29
C ALA A 32 -16.56 0.55 -10.59
N ARG A 33 -15.70 -0.43 -10.85
CA ARG A 33 -15.84 -1.30 -12.03
C ARG A 33 -17.08 -2.16 -11.95
N LEU A 34 -17.31 -2.88 -10.85
CA LEU A 34 -18.49 -3.73 -10.70
C LEU A 34 -19.81 -2.99 -10.96
N SER A 35 -19.92 -1.75 -10.47
CA SER A 35 -21.14 -0.95 -10.62
C SER A 35 -21.36 -0.37 -12.02
N GLU A 36 -20.41 -0.49 -12.95
CA GLU A 36 -20.62 -0.14 -14.37
C GLU A 36 -21.65 -1.07 -15.04
N ASP A 37 -21.85 -2.28 -14.53
CA ASP A 37 -23.00 -3.12 -14.90
C ASP A 37 -24.25 -2.68 -14.11
N PRO A 38 -25.25 -2.04 -14.76
CA PRO A 38 -26.41 -1.50 -14.07
C PRO A 38 -27.31 -2.57 -13.44
N ASN A 39 -27.12 -3.85 -13.80
CA ASN A 39 -27.90 -4.96 -13.24
C ASN A 39 -27.27 -5.57 -11.99
N ARG A 40 -26.04 -5.18 -11.63
CA ARG A 40 -25.30 -5.72 -10.50
C ARG A 40 -25.46 -4.85 -9.27
N GLN A 41 -26.01 -5.41 -8.19
CA GLN A 41 -26.11 -4.72 -6.89
C GLN A 41 -24.81 -4.90 -6.09
N VAL A 42 -24.13 -3.79 -5.82
CA VAL A 42 -22.81 -3.76 -5.16
C VAL A 42 -22.91 -3.00 -3.84
N LEU A 43 -22.43 -3.62 -2.76
CA LEU A 43 -22.20 -2.94 -1.48
C LEU A 43 -20.71 -2.78 -1.24
N LEU A 44 -20.27 -1.56 -0.95
CA LEU A 44 -18.92 -1.25 -0.51
C LEU A 44 -18.92 -0.86 0.97
N LEU A 45 -18.19 -1.61 1.80
CA LEU A 45 -18.09 -1.41 3.24
C LEU A 45 -16.74 -0.78 3.61
N GLU A 46 -16.75 0.19 4.52
CA GLU A 46 -15.54 0.84 5.05
C GLU A 46 -15.65 1.01 6.57
N ALA A 47 -14.58 0.70 7.29
CA ALA A 47 -14.53 0.80 8.75
C ALA A 47 -14.35 2.25 9.23
N GLY A 48 -13.72 3.09 8.42
CA GLY A 48 -13.62 4.54 8.60
C GLY A 48 -14.83 5.30 8.03
N PRO A 49 -14.83 6.64 8.13
CA PRO A 49 -15.90 7.47 7.57
C PRO A 49 -15.90 7.50 6.03
N ASP A 50 -17.07 7.73 5.45
CA ASP A 50 -17.24 8.13 4.04
C ASP A 50 -17.60 9.61 3.97
N TYR A 51 -16.91 10.34 3.08
CA TYR A 51 -17.19 11.75 2.81
C TYR A 51 -17.75 11.86 1.40
N SER A 52 -19.07 11.91 1.29
CA SER A 52 -19.74 11.83 -0.01
C SER A 52 -19.47 13.02 -0.93
N ALA A 53 -19.28 14.22 -0.37
CA ALA A 53 -18.96 15.43 -1.09
C ALA A 53 -17.58 15.98 -0.71
N ILE A 54 -16.87 16.55 -1.69
CA ILE A 54 -15.54 17.16 -1.50
C ILE A 54 -15.54 18.34 -0.52
N ALA A 55 -16.70 18.97 -0.33
CA ALA A 55 -16.89 20.05 0.65
C ALA A 55 -16.87 19.52 2.09
N ASP A 56 -17.29 18.27 2.31
CA ASP A 56 -17.30 17.60 3.60
C ASP A 56 -15.98 16.88 3.88
N THR A 57 -15.15 16.65 2.86
CA THR A 57 -13.83 16.05 3.01
C THR A 57 -12.90 16.97 3.82
N PRO A 58 -12.32 16.48 4.93
CA PRO A 58 -11.31 17.19 5.73
C PRO A 58 -10.18 17.82 4.90
N ALA A 59 -9.66 18.96 5.37
CA ALA A 59 -8.67 19.73 4.64
C ALA A 59 -7.32 19.01 4.49
N ASP A 60 -6.92 18.25 5.51
CA ASP A 60 -5.71 17.43 5.52
C ASP A 60 -5.80 16.25 4.53
N LEU A 61 -6.96 15.59 4.42
CA LEU A 61 -7.20 14.56 3.40
C LEU A 61 -7.15 15.10 1.97
N ARG A 62 -7.59 16.36 1.76
CA ARG A 62 -7.49 17.02 0.44
C ARG A 62 -6.08 17.49 0.11
N ASN A 63 -5.25 17.75 1.11
CA ASN A 63 -3.90 18.27 0.93
C ASN A 63 -2.90 17.13 0.64
N GLY A 64 -2.30 17.16 -0.55
CA GLY A 64 -1.27 16.23 -1.02
C GLY A 64 0.17 16.69 -0.78
N HIS A 65 0.39 17.78 -0.03
CA HIS A 65 1.74 18.17 0.44
C HIS A 65 2.17 17.38 1.68
N HIS A 66 1.19 16.85 2.44
CA HIS A 66 1.39 16.20 3.72
C HIS A 66 0.67 14.87 3.79
N ASN A 67 1.21 13.96 4.59
CA ASN A 67 0.49 12.74 4.97
C ASN A 67 -0.60 13.09 5.99
N SER A 68 -1.79 12.50 5.85
CA SER A 68 -2.96 12.70 6.74
C SER A 68 -3.10 11.49 7.66
N VAL A 69 -2.19 11.34 8.61
CA VAL A 69 -2.00 10.10 9.40
C VAL A 69 -2.28 10.29 10.89
N VAL A 70 -3.28 11.12 11.21
CA VAL A 70 -3.69 11.39 12.60
C VAL A 70 -5.16 11.04 12.80
N ASP A 71 -6.09 11.84 12.26
CA ASP A 71 -7.53 11.70 12.54
C ASP A 71 -8.19 10.46 11.88
N HIS A 72 -7.55 9.92 10.85
CA HIS A 72 -8.03 8.77 10.06
C HIS A 72 -6.99 7.65 10.03
N ASP A 73 -6.25 7.47 11.12
CA ASP A 73 -5.30 6.37 11.27
C ASP A 73 -5.95 5.12 11.91
N TRP A 74 -5.45 3.95 11.54
CA TRP A 74 -5.69 2.70 12.26
C TRP A 74 -4.91 2.60 13.57
N GLU A 75 -3.97 3.52 13.81
CA GLU A 75 -3.13 3.60 15.02
C GLU A 75 -2.36 2.30 15.28
N LEU A 76 -1.87 1.67 14.21
CA LEU A 76 -1.11 0.43 14.31
C LEU A 76 0.29 0.68 14.85
N GLU A 77 0.80 -0.30 15.57
CA GLU A 77 2.20 -0.37 15.97
C GLU A 77 2.89 -1.58 15.34
N TYR A 78 4.19 -1.46 15.08
CA TYR A 78 5.00 -2.54 14.57
C TYR A 78 6.42 -2.54 15.15
N SER A 79 7.09 -3.68 14.95
CA SER A 79 8.52 -3.88 15.19
C SER A 79 9.22 -3.92 13.84
N PRO A 80 9.81 -2.81 13.35
CA PRO A 80 10.56 -2.82 12.10
C PRO A 80 11.75 -3.78 12.18
N THR A 81 12.49 -3.70 13.29
CA THR A 81 13.58 -4.61 13.65
C THR A 81 13.33 -5.16 15.05
N LYS A 82 13.98 -6.28 15.39
CA LYS A 82 13.91 -6.87 16.73
C LYS A 82 14.29 -5.90 17.87
N GLN A 83 15.11 -4.89 17.57
CA GLN A 83 15.62 -3.94 18.57
C GLN A 83 14.75 -2.70 18.76
N ARG A 84 13.69 -2.54 17.97
CA ARG A 84 12.90 -1.31 17.92
C ARG A 84 11.39 -1.56 17.89
N PRO A 85 10.82 -2.26 18.89
CA PRO A 85 9.37 -2.50 18.93
C PRO A 85 8.56 -1.21 19.17
N GLY A 86 7.25 -1.28 18.94
CA GLY A 86 6.29 -0.23 19.29
C GLY A 86 6.45 1.06 18.47
N GLN A 87 6.89 0.95 17.21
CA GLN A 87 6.92 2.11 16.31
C GLN A 87 5.55 2.29 15.66
N PRO A 88 5.11 3.53 15.36
CA PRO A 88 3.87 3.76 14.62
C PRO A 88 3.95 3.22 13.18
N LEU A 89 2.87 2.58 12.72
CA LEU A 89 2.66 2.12 11.36
C LEU A 89 1.36 2.72 10.80
N PRO A 90 1.34 4.03 10.50
CA PRO A 90 0.13 4.70 10.06
C PRO A 90 -0.50 4.07 8.83
N ARG A 91 -1.83 3.98 8.82
CA ARG A 91 -2.65 3.43 7.75
C ARG A 91 -3.99 4.15 7.66
N GLY A 92 -4.43 4.44 6.44
CA GLY A 92 -5.70 5.14 6.24
C GLY A 92 -6.92 4.30 6.63
N ARG A 93 -7.72 4.83 7.55
CA ARG A 93 -9.02 4.35 8.01
C ARG A 93 -10.10 5.36 7.61
N VAL A 94 -10.39 5.41 6.31
CA VAL A 94 -11.35 6.32 5.66
C VAL A 94 -11.60 5.79 4.25
N THR A 95 -12.71 6.16 3.61
CA THR A 95 -12.87 5.89 2.17
C THR A 95 -11.69 6.43 1.35
N GLY A 96 -11.17 5.60 0.45
CA GLY A 96 -9.89 5.76 -0.22
C GLY A 96 -8.71 5.06 0.49
N GLY A 97 -8.88 4.67 1.75
CA GLY A 97 -7.88 3.99 2.58
C GLY A 97 -6.54 4.72 2.59
N SER A 98 -5.44 3.98 2.50
CA SER A 98 -4.09 4.57 2.45
C SER A 98 -3.87 5.53 1.27
N SER A 99 -4.62 5.42 0.16
CA SER A 99 -4.51 6.38 -0.96
C SER A 99 -5.02 7.78 -0.60
N ALA A 100 -5.85 7.89 0.45
CA ALA A 100 -6.37 9.16 0.94
C ALA A 100 -5.43 9.87 1.91
N VAL A 101 -4.39 9.19 2.42
CA VAL A 101 -3.54 9.71 3.51
C VAL A 101 -2.04 9.70 3.20
N ASN A 102 -1.60 9.03 2.12
CA ASN A 102 -0.19 8.82 1.80
C ASN A 102 0.51 10.08 1.23
N THR A 103 1.73 9.89 0.69
CA THR A 103 2.55 10.96 0.11
C THR A 103 2.09 11.42 -1.30
N CYS A 104 1.07 10.79 -1.88
CA CYS A 104 0.67 10.94 -3.28
C CYS A 104 1.73 10.49 -4.30
N ILE A 105 2.58 9.51 -3.98
CA ILE A 105 3.54 8.95 -4.94
C ILE A 105 2.80 7.97 -5.87
N PHE A 106 3.03 8.12 -7.17
CA PHE A 106 2.51 7.27 -8.24
C PHE A 106 3.67 6.59 -9.01
N LEU A 107 4.53 5.90 -8.28
CA LEU A 107 5.64 5.12 -8.85
C LEU A 107 5.19 3.68 -9.10
N ARG A 108 5.47 3.15 -10.30
CA ARG A 108 5.13 1.78 -10.70
C ARG A 108 6.30 0.83 -10.49
N GLY A 109 5.98 -0.44 -10.25
CA GLY A 109 6.95 -1.52 -10.36
C GLY A 109 7.49 -1.61 -11.80
N ILE A 110 8.58 -2.35 -11.96
CA ILE A 110 9.26 -2.51 -13.26
C ILE A 110 8.84 -3.83 -13.91
N PRO A 111 9.05 -4.01 -15.23
CA PRO A 111 8.65 -5.24 -15.94
C PRO A 111 9.06 -6.53 -15.24
N GLU A 112 10.25 -6.56 -14.65
CA GLU A 112 10.82 -7.72 -13.96
C GLU A 112 10.06 -8.11 -12.69
N ASP A 113 9.39 -7.18 -12.00
CA ASP A 113 8.54 -7.49 -10.83
C ASP A 113 7.36 -8.37 -11.24
N TYR A 114 6.72 -7.99 -12.34
CA TYR A 114 5.53 -8.65 -12.85
C TYR A 114 5.87 -9.92 -13.63
N ALA A 115 7.04 -9.95 -14.29
CA ALA A 115 7.61 -11.18 -14.83
C ALA A 115 7.90 -12.20 -13.72
N GLU A 116 8.38 -11.76 -12.56
CA GLU A 116 8.56 -12.60 -11.39
C GLU A 116 7.22 -13.17 -10.90
N TRP A 117 6.19 -12.33 -10.76
CA TRP A 117 4.85 -12.79 -10.37
C TRP A 117 4.29 -13.84 -11.34
N ALA A 118 4.46 -13.63 -12.65
CA ALA A 118 4.08 -14.58 -13.68
C ALA A 118 4.84 -15.91 -13.55
N SER A 119 6.17 -15.85 -13.35
CA SER A 119 7.02 -17.05 -13.16
C SER A 119 6.63 -17.88 -11.93
N ARG A 120 6.03 -17.24 -10.92
CA ARG A 120 5.49 -17.87 -9.70
C ARG A 120 4.10 -18.50 -9.91
N GLY A 121 3.67 -18.66 -11.17
CA GLY A 121 2.42 -19.33 -11.53
C GLY A 121 1.21 -18.41 -11.70
N ASN A 122 1.44 -17.10 -11.89
CA ASN A 122 0.38 -16.10 -12.05
C ASN A 122 0.48 -15.38 -13.42
N PRO A 123 0.43 -16.09 -14.56
CA PRO A 123 0.68 -15.53 -15.89
C PRO A 123 -0.21 -14.34 -16.27
N GLU A 124 -1.43 -14.25 -15.71
CA GLU A 124 -2.32 -13.10 -15.94
C GLU A 124 -1.73 -11.77 -15.43
N TRP A 125 -0.72 -11.83 -14.55
CA TRP A 125 -0.03 -10.68 -13.97
C TRP A 125 1.31 -10.38 -14.63
N ALA A 126 1.58 -10.94 -15.82
CA ALA A 126 2.74 -10.56 -16.62
C ALA A 126 2.73 -9.07 -16.98
N TRP A 127 3.92 -8.50 -17.23
CA TRP A 127 4.11 -7.07 -17.48
C TRP A 127 3.15 -6.51 -18.53
N GLU A 128 2.97 -7.21 -19.65
CA GLU A 128 2.15 -6.77 -20.76
C GLU A 128 0.68 -6.57 -20.34
N ASN A 129 0.17 -7.46 -19.49
CA ASN A 129 -1.21 -7.40 -19.02
C ASN A 129 -1.40 -6.31 -17.96
N VAL A 130 -0.48 -6.19 -17.00
CA VAL A 130 -0.60 -5.16 -15.97
C VAL A 130 -0.35 -3.77 -16.54
N LEU A 131 0.48 -3.63 -17.57
CA LEU A 131 0.72 -2.36 -18.27
C LEU A 131 -0.57 -1.83 -18.91
N GLU A 132 -1.37 -2.70 -19.52
CA GLU A 132 -2.68 -2.30 -20.06
C GLU A 132 -3.57 -1.69 -18.96
N THR A 133 -3.63 -2.33 -17.79
CA THR A 133 -4.39 -1.79 -16.66
C THR A 133 -3.77 -0.51 -16.10
N PHE A 134 -2.44 -0.41 -16.01
CA PHE A 134 -1.76 0.83 -15.60
C PHE A 134 -2.09 2.00 -16.53
N CYS A 135 -2.09 1.78 -17.84
CA CYS A 135 -2.51 2.80 -18.80
C CYS A 135 -4.01 3.13 -18.66
N ARG A 136 -4.86 2.13 -18.45
CA ARG A 136 -6.32 2.35 -18.29
C ARG A 136 -6.69 3.16 -17.04
N LEU A 137 -5.96 2.98 -15.94
CA LEU A 137 -6.24 3.66 -14.68
C LEU A 137 -5.63 5.06 -14.58
N GLU A 138 -4.64 5.36 -15.43
CA GLU A 138 -3.84 6.58 -15.41
C GLU A 138 -4.32 7.63 -16.42
N ARG A 139 -4.25 8.89 -15.99
CA ARG A 139 -4.17 10.07 -16.85
C ARG A 139 -2.87 10.82 -16.55
N ASP A 140 -1.81 10.53 -17.30
CA ASP A 140 -0.51 11.17 -17.18
C ASP A 140 -0.53 12.50 -17.92
N LEU A 141 -0.22 13.57 -17.20
CA LEU A 141 -0.27 14.93 -17.73
C LEU A 141 1.03 15.36 -18.43
N ASP A 142 2.10 14.59 -18.28
CA ASP A 142 3.43 14.92 -18.81
C ASP A 142 3.82 13.97 -19.96
N PHE A 143 3.53 12.68 -19.82
CA PHE A 143 3.96 11.61 -20.73
C PHE A 143 2.79 10.80 -21.33
N GLY A 144 1.54 11.28 -21.26
CA GLY A 144 0.36 10.55 -21.73
C GLY A 144 0.35 10.13 -23.22
N ASN A 145 1.27 10.65 -24.04
CA ASN A 145 1.44 10.22 -25.44
C ASN A 145 2.40 9.04 -25.62
N GLU A 146 3.16 8.67 -24.58
CA GLU A 146 4.06 7.53 -24.62
C GLU A 146 3.26 6.22 -24.54
N PRO A 147 3.70 5.14 -25.21
CA PRO A 147 2.92 3.90 -25.35
C PRO A 147 2.74 3.13 -24.04
N TYR A 148 3.49 3.48 -22.99
CA TYR A 148 3.42 2.89 -21.66
C TYR A 148 2.68 3.78 -20.64
N HIS A 149 2.02 4.84 -21.11
CA HIS A 149 1.21 5.74 -20.30
C HIS A 149 -0.25 5.79 -20.75
N GLY A 150 -1.12 6.14 -19.79
CA GLY A 150 -2.52 6.48 -20.05
C GLY A 150 -2.75 7.99 -20.09
N ASP A 151 -3.75 8.45 -20.83
CA ASP A 151 -4.09 9.88 -20.96
C ASP A 151 -5.51 10.23 -20.46
N ALA A 152 -6.30 9.22 -20.06
CA ALA A 152 -7.74 9.35 -19.83
C ALA A 152 -8.26 8.65 -18.57
N GLY A 153 -7.41 7.92 -17.84
CA GLY A 153 -7.79 7.22 -16.63
C GLY A 153 -8.17 8.13 -15.46
N PRO A 154 -8.84 7.58 -14.44
CA PRO A 154 -9.33 8.34 -13.29
C PRO A 154 -8.23 8.93 -12.41
N ILE A 155 -7.04 8.31 -12.33
CA ILE A 155 -5.93 8.81 -11.53
C ILE A 155 -5.07 9.76 -12.37
N SER A 156 -5.21 11.06 -12.11
CA SER A 156 -4.33 12.06 -12.74
C SER A 156 -2.93 12.03 -12.10
N VAL A 157 -1.89 11.97 -12.94
CA VAL A 157 -0.48 11.89 -12.54
C VAL A 157 0.28 13.06 -13.15
N ARG A 158 1.16 13.66 -12.35
CA ARG A 158 2.10 14.71 -12.80
C ARG A 158 3.45 14.57 -12.14
N ARG A 159 4.45 15.23 -12.71
CA ARG A 159 5.78 15.44 -12.16
C ARG A 159 5.97 16.94 -11.92
N TYR A 160 6.88 17.28 -11.01
CA TYR A 160 7.23 18.68 -10.78
C TYR A 160 8.19 19.16 -11.87
N PRO A 161 7.87 20.23 -12.63
CA PRO A 161 8.86 20.88 -13.47
C PRO A 161 9.94 21.53 -12.59
N HIS A 162 11.12 21.77 -13.16
CA HIS A 162 12.29 22.23 -12.40
C HIS A 162 12.02 23.53 -11.62
N ASP A 163 11.23 24.46 -12.16
CA ASP A 163 10.91 25.74 -11.53
C ASP A 163 9.89 25.64 -10.38
N GLU A 164 9.22 24.49 -10.23
CA GLU A 164 8.38 24.18 -9.06
C GLU A 164 9.12 23.38 -7.97
N LEU A 165 10.35 22.91 -8.24
CA LEU A 165 11.16 22.21 -7.23
C LEU A 165 11.64 23.17 -6.14
N THR A 166 11.59 22.74 -4.88
CA THR A 166 12.27 23.44 -3.79
C THR A 166 13.77 23.45 -4.04
N GLU A 167 14.47 24.37 -3.39
CA GLU A 167 15.94 24.49 -3.51
C GLU A 167 16.64 23.18 -3.11
N LEU A 168 16.16 22.48 -2.08
CA LEU A 168 16.70 21.18 -1.67
C LEU A 168 16.55 20.12 -2.77
N HIS A 169 15.41 20.10 -3.46
CA HIS A 169 15.15 19.15 -4.54
C HIS A 169 15.94 19.48 -5.82
N GLN A 170 16.12 20.76 -6.16
CA GLN A 170 17.02 21.16 -7.24
C GLN A 170 18.47 20.77 -6.93
N ALA A 171 18.92 21.02 -5.69
CA ALA A 171 20.24 20.67 -5.22
C ALA A 171 20.48 19.15 -5.23
N PHE A 172 19.46 18.35 -4.88
CA PHE A 172 19.52 16.90 -4.97
C PHE A 172 19.76 16.41 -6.41
N LEU A 173 19.02 16.91 -7.39
CA LEU A 173 19.21 16.51 -8.80
C LEU A 173 20.57 16.95 -9.33
N ALA A 174 21.02 18.15 -8.99
CA ALA A 174 22.35 18.63 -9.38
C ALA A 174 23.48 17.81 -8.72
N THR A 175 23.34 17.44 -7.44
CA THR A 175 24.28 16.52 -6.79
C THR A 175 24.25 15.15 -7.48
N ALA A 176 23.08 14.62 -7.87
CA ALA A 176 22.99 13.34 -8.56
C ALA A 176 23.78 13.33 -9.87
N ASP A 177 23.68 14.40 -10.67
CA ASP A 177 24.45 14.60 -11.90
C ASP A 177 25.96 14.63 -11.63
N GLU A 178 26.41 15.43 -10.64
CA GLU A 178 27.83 15.48 -10.24
C GLU A 178 28.36 14.12 -9.74
N LEU A 179 27.50 13.32 -9.12
CA LEU A 179 27.83 11.98 -8.64
C LEU A 179 27.80 10.91 -9.76
N GLY A 180 27.38 11.28 -10.97
CA GLY A 180 27.38 10.43 -12.16
C GLY A 180 26.10 9.62 -12.38
N PHE A 181 25.01 9.95 -11.69
CA PHE A 181 23.71 9.33 -11.96
C PHE A 181 23.04 10.03 -13.16
N PRO A 182 22.52 9.29 -14.14
CA PRO A 182 21.88 9.89 -15.30
C PRO A 182 20.57 10.57 -14.91
N GLU A 183 20.15 11.54 -15.73
CA GLU A 183 18.83 12.13 -15.65
C GLU A 183 17.75 11.11 -16.06
N CYS A 184 16.66 11.08 -15.29
CA CYS A 184 15.49 10.25 -15.52
C CYS A 184 14.24 11.13 -15.42
N PRO A 185 13.82 11.77 -16.53
CA PRO A 185 12.68 12.69 -16.52
C PRO A 185 11.35 11.97 -16.26
N ASP A 186 11.30 10.66 -16.50
CA ASP A 186 10.14 9.81 -16.24
C ASP A 186 10.53 8.53 -15.50
N GLN A 187 10.20 8.48 -14.22
CA GLN A 187 10.49 7.33 -13.35
C GLN A 187 9.57 6.13 -13.62
N ASN A 188 8.52 6.30 -14.42
CA ASN A 188 7.62 5.23 -14.85
C ASN A 188 7.94 4.70 -16.26
N ASP A 189 8.98 5.23 -16.92
CA ASP A 189 9.56 4.59 -18.12
C ASP A 189 10.11 3.20 -17.72
N PRO A 190 9.65 2.11 -18.37
CA PRO A 190 10.03 0.75 -17.98
C PRO A 190 11.53 0.46 -18.06
N LEU A 191 12.28 1.22 -18.86
CA LEU A 191 13.70 1.02 -19.12
C LEU A 191 14.60 2.06 -18.43
N ALA A 192 14.02 3.18 -17.99
CA ALA A 192 14.79 4.25 -17.37
C ALA A 192 15.29 3.89 -15.97
N TRP A 193 16.33 4.61 -15.56
CA TRP A 193 16.91 4.62 -14.21
C TRP A 193 17.65 5.94 -14.03
N GLY A 194 17.95 6.31 -12.79
CA GLY A 194 18.63 7.57 -12.47
C GLY A 194 17.75 8.53 -11.68
N ALA A 195 18.16 9.80 -11.68
CA ALA A 195 17.56 10.84 -10.84
C ALA A 195 16.62 11.75 -11.61
N GLY A 196 15.48 12.11 -11.02
CA GLY A 196 14.55 13.05 -11.62
C GLY A 196 13.31 13.30 -10.78
N PRO A 197 12.27 13.93 -11.37
CA PRO A 197 11.06 14.26 -10.64
C PRO A 197 10.22 13.01 -10.34
N GLN A 198 9.67 12.96 -9.13
CA GLN A 198 8.79 11.91 -8.65
C GLN A 198 7.42 12.03 -9.35
N PRO A 199 6.84 10.94 -9.90
CA PRO A 199 5.46 10.94 -10.39
C PRO A 199 4.49 10.98 -9.21
N MET A 200 3.52 11.90 -9.26
CA MET A 200 2.61 12.17 -8.15
C MET A 200 1.14 12.16 -8.58
N ASN A 201 0.27 11.50 -7.82
CA ASN A 201 -1.20 11.56 -8.01
C ASN A 201 -1.82 12.75 -7.26
N LYS A 202 -1.44 13.98 -7.63
CA LYS A 202 -1.98 15.24 -7.10
C LYS A 202 -1.98 16.36 -8.14
N LEU A 203 -2.89 17.33 -8.00
CA LEU A 203 -2.96 18.53 -8.84
C LEU A 203 -2.75 19.77 -7.96
N GLY A 204 -1.55 20.34 -8.02
CA GLY A 204 -1.10 21.32 -7.03
C GLY A 204 -1.14 20.70 -5.63
N GLN A 205 -1.89 21.32 -4.71
CA GLN A 205 -2.12 20.79 -3.36
C GLN A 205 -3.21 19.71 -3.31
N LEU A 206 -4.04 19.54 -4.34
CA LEU A 206 -5.16 18.61 -4.29
C LEU A 206 -4.70 17.17 -4.48
N ARG A 207 -4.84 16.34 -3.45
CA ARG A 207 -4.66 14.89 -3.53
C ARG A 207 -5.70 14.25 -4.45
N ILE A 208 -5.26 13.34 -5.33
CA ILE A 208 -6.14 12.49 -6.14
C ILE A 208 -6.15 11.08 -5.54
N SER A 209 -6.97 10.88 -4.50
CA SER A 209 -7.17 9.56 -3.88
C SER A 209 -8.15 8.71 -4.69
N THR A 210 -8.20 7.40 -4.41
CA THR A 210 -9.20 6.52 -5.04
C THR A 210 -10.64 6.87 -4.67
N ALA A 211 -10.90 7.47 -3.50
CA ALA A 211 -12.21 8.00 -3.17
C ALA A 211 -12.62 9.15 -4.11
N SER A 212 -11.71 10.10 -4.36
CA SER A 212 -11.98 11.22 -5.27
C SER A 212 -12.05 10.81 -6.74
N ALA A 213 -11.20 9.85 -7.16
CA ALA A 213 -11.05 9.47 -8.55
C ALA A 213 -12.07 8.42 -9.00
N TYR A 214 -12.43 7.47 -8.14
CA TYR A 214 -13.33 6.36 -8.47
C TYR A 214 -14.69 6.48 -7.80
N LEU A 215 -14.73 6.71 -6.48
CA LEU A 215 -16.01 6.68 -5.76
C LEU A 215 -16.86 7.92 -6.03
N ALA A 216 -16.26 9.11 -6.10
CA ALA A 216 -17.00 10.34 -6.36
C ALA A 216 -17.87 10.27 -7.63
N PRO A 217 -17.36 9.84 -8.81
CA PRO A 217 -18.21 9.64 -9.98
C PRO A 217 -19.13 8.41 -9.88
N ALA A 218 -18.66 7.29 -9.31
CA ALA A 218 -19.43 6.04 -9.26
C ALA A 218 -20.65 6.11 -8.32
N ARG A 219 -20.60 6.96 -7.27
CA ARG A 219 -21.67 7.12 -6.28
C ARG A 219 -23.00 7.60 -6.86
N LEU A 220 -23.00 8.18 -8.07
CA LEU A 220 -24.21 8.58 -8.78
C LEU A 220 -25.02 7.39 -9.32
N ARG A 221 -24.43 6.18 -9.29
CA ARG A 221 -25.05 4.97 -9.84
C ARG A 221 -25.97 4.34 -8.78
N PRO A 222 -27.25 4.06 -9.09
CA PRO A 222 -28.22 3.58 -8.12
C PRO A 222 -27.98 2.14 -7.62
N ASN A 223 -27.07 1.41 -8.27
CA ASN A 223 -26.72 0.02 -7.96
C ASN A 223 -25.43 -0.12 -7.12
N LEU A 224 -24.84 1.00 -6.68
CA LEU A 224 -23.71 1.03 -5.75
C LEU A 224 -24.11 1.69 -4.44
N GLU A 225 -24.05 0.93 -3.36
CA GLU A 225 -24.20 1.45 -2.00
C GLU A 225 -22.82 1.52 -1.32
N ILE A 226 -22.49 2.66 -0.70
CA ILE A 226 -21.24 2.86 0.04
C ILE A 226 -21.61 3.11 1.50
N ARG A 227 -21.10 2.28 2.42
CA ARG A 227 -21.32 2.43 3.86
C ARG A 227 -19.98 2.61 4.58
N GLY A 228 -19.76 3.81 5.13
CA GLY A 228 -18.70 4.07 6.11
C GLY A 228 -19.13 3.69 7.53
N GLY A 229 -18.15 3.55 8.44
CA GLY A 229 -18.39 3.22 9.85
C GLY A 229 -18.80 1.76 10.09
N CYS A 230 -18.55 0.87 9.13
CA CYS A 230 -18.86 -0.56 9.20
C CYS A 230 -17.58 -1.38 9.35
N HIS A 231 -17.22 -1.76 10.58
CA HIS A 231 -16.06 -2.61 10.82
C HIS A 231 -16.39 -4.08 10.53
N THR A 232 -15.72 -4.71 9.57
CA THR A 232 -16.02 -6.12 9.24
C THR A 232 -15.43 -7.06 10.30
N ASN A 233 -16.30 -7.81 10.98
CA ASN A 233 -15.88 -8.82 11.95
C ASN A 233 -15.38 -10.07 11.23
N ARG A 234 -16.26 -10.78 10.53
CA ARG A 234 -15.96 -12.09 9.93
C ARG A 234 -16.87 -12.38 8.73
N LEU A 235 -16.50 -13.40 7.97
CA LEU A 235 -17.29 -13.97 6.90
C LEU A 235 -18.37 -14.91 7.45
N LEU A 236 -19.50 -14.98 6.76
CA LEU A 236 -20.57 -15.94 7.04
C LEU A 236 -20.41 -17.14 6.10
N ILE A 237 -20.22 -18.34 6.65
CA ILE A 237 -19.91 -19.54 5.86
C ILE A 237 -20.99 -20.60 6.05
N LYS A 238 -21.44 -21.19 4.94
CA LYS A 238 -22.43 -22.27 4.94
C LYS A 238 -22.03 -23.31 3.90
N ARG A 239 -21.78 -24.55 4.35
CA ARG A 239 -21.48 -25.71 3.49
C ARG A 239 -20.32 -25.45 2.50
N GLY A 240 -19.22 -24.90 2.99
CA GLY A 240 -18.03 -24.65 2.15
C GLY A 240 -18.09 -23.40 1.26
N ARG A 241 -19.15 -22.59 1.37
CA ARG A 241 -19.31 -21.33 0.63
C ARG A 241 -19.46 -20.15 1.57
N VAL A 242 -18.78 -19.04 1.26
CA VAL A 242 -19.03 -17.74 1.88
C VAL A 242 -20.32 -17.13 1.31
N ILE A 243 -21.23 -16.72 2.18
CA ILE A 243 -22.59 -16.26 1.85
C ILE A 243 -22.89 -14.84 2.35
N GLY A 244 -21.91 -14.15 2.92
CA GLY A 244 -22.12 -12.85 3.54
C GLY A 244 -20.99 -12.44 4.48
N VAL A 245 -21.20 -11.32 5.15
CA VAL A 245 -20.31 -10.77 6.17
C VAL A 245 -21.10 -10.38 7.42
N GLU A 246 -20.42 -10.41 8.56
CA GLU A 246 -20.88 -9.82 9.81
C GLU A 246 -20.08 -8.53 10.05
N VAL A 247 -20.78 -7.41 10.23
CA VAL A 247 -20.18 -6.10 10.52
C VAL A 247 -20.55 -5.61 11.91
N VAL A 248 -19.66 -4.82 12.51
CA VAL A 248 -19.86 -4.09 13.75
C VAL A 248 -20.04 -2.61 13.41
N HIS A 249 -21.16 -2.04 13.80
CA HIS A 249 -21.45 -0.61 13.67
C HIS A 249 -20.75 0.20 14.77
N ALA A 250 -20.69 1.52 14.60
CA ALA A 250 -20.10 2.43 15.59
C ALA A 250 -20.76 2.37 16.98
N ASP A 251 -22.03 1.97 17.06
CA ASP A 251 -22.76 1.76 18.32
C ASP A 251 -22.54 0.36 18.94
N GLY A 252 -21.71 -0.47 18.32
CA GLY A 252 -21.41 -1.84 18.73
C GLY A 252 -22.45 -2.88 18.29
N SER A 253 -23.51 -2.48 17.57
CA SER A 253 -24.48 -3.43 17.03
C SER A 253 -23.89 -4.29 15.91
N LEU A 254 -24.35 -5.54 15.84
CA LEU A 254 -23.96 -6.49 14.80
C LEU A 254 -25.02 -6.56 13.70
N GLU A 255 -24.58 -6.49 12.45
CA GLU A 255 -25.43 -6.71 11.27
C GLU A 255 -24.82 -7.83 10.42
N GLN A 256 -25.67 -8.75 9.97
CA GLN A 256 -25.30 -9.79 9.00
C GLN A 256 -25.87 -9.41 7.64
N ILE A 257 -24.99 -9.31 6.63
CA ILE A 257 -25.35 -8.89 5.28
C ILE A 257 -24.98 -10.03 4.33
N GLN A 258 -25.95 -10.48 3.52
CA GLN A 258 -25.78 -11.60 2.59
C GLN A 258 -25.45 -11.12 1.18
N ALA A 259 -24.63 -11.90 0.48
CA ALA A 259 -24.36 -11.72 -0.95
C ALA A 259 -23.89 -13.02 -1.61
N ASN A 260 -23.89 -13.04 -2.95
CA ASN A 260 -23.45 -14.20 -3.72
C ASN A 260 -21.93 -14.35 -3.74
N LEU A 261 -21.21 -13.21 -3.70
CA LEU A 261 -19.75 -13.14 -3.69
C LEU A 261 -19.26 -12.07 -2.71
N ILE A 262 -18.23 -12.40 -1.93
CA ILE A 262 -17.53 -11.45 -1.07
C ILE A 262 -16.12 -11.21 -1.60
N VAL A 263 -15.73 -9.94 -1.70
CA VAL A 263 -14.39 -9.52 -2.10
C VAL A 263 -13.72 -8.80 -0.93
N LEU A 264 -12.63 -9.36 -0.40
CA LEU A 264 -11.82 -8.72 0.64
C LEU A 264 -10.79 -7.78 0.01
N CYS A 265 -10.87 -6.51 0.41
CA CYS A 265 -9.96 -5.42 0.05
C CYS A 265 -9.52 -4.63 1.31
N ALA A 266 -9.38 -5.31 2.45
CA ALA A 266 -9.07 -4.70 3.74
C ALA A 266 -7.58 -4.37 3.93
N GLY A 267 -6.75 -4.71 2.95
CA GLY A 267 -5.31 -4.47 2.93
C GLY A 267 -4.51 -5.55 3.66
N ALA A 268 -3.20 -5.56 3.41
CA ALA A 268 -2.29 -6.61 3.87
C ALA A 268 -2.30 -6.88 5.38
N ILE A 269 -2.64 -5.89 6.21
CA ILE A 269 -2.66 -6.07 7.66
C ILE A 269 -4.00 -6.64 8.15
N HIS A 270 -5.13 -6.21 7.58
CA HIS A 270 -6.46 -6.54 8.12
C HIS A 270 -7.13 -7.73 7.43
N THR A 271 -6.87 -7.97 6.14
CA THR A 271 -7.38 -9.13 5.39
C THR A 271 -7.10 -10.47 6.11
N PRO A 272 -5.88 -10.80 6.55
CA PRO A 272 -5.64 -12.05 7.28
C PRO A 272 -6.41 -12.15 8.60
N GLY A 273 -6.65 -11.03 9.30
CA GLY A 273 -7.44 -11.01 10.53
C GLY A 273 -8.90 -11.39 10.31
N ILE A 274 -9.50 -10.91 9.21
CA ILE A 274 -10.87 -11.30 8.82
C ILE A 274 -10.92 -12.79 8.49
N LEU A 275 -9.94 -13.31 7.73
CA LEU A 275 -9.86 -14.74 7.38
C LEU A 275 -9.76 -15.61 8.65
N LEU A 276 -8.85 -15.26 9.58
CA LEU A 276 -8.64 -15.99 10.83
C LEU A 276 -9.91 -16.00 11.71
N ARG A 277 -10.57 -14.85 11.91
CA ARG A 277 -11.85 -14.79 12.66
C ARG A 277 -12.99 -15.54 11.97
N SER A 278 -12.83 -15.86 10.69
CA SER A 278 -13.77 -16.66 9.90
C SER A 278 -13.42 -18.15 9.88
N GLY A 279 -12.40 -18.60 10.62
CA GLY A 279 -12.00 -20.02 10.66
C GLY A 279 -11.15 -20.45 9.46
N ILE A 280 -10.56 -19.50 8.72
CA ILE A 280 -9.71 -19.75 7.56
C ILE A 280 -8.28 -19.32 7.89
N GLY A 281 -7.37 -20.27 8.03
CA GLY A 281 -5.97 -19.99 8.33
C GLY A 281 -5.24 -21.18 8.96
N PRO A 282 -4.02 -21.01 9.46
CA PRO A 282 -3.26 -22.09 10.07
C PRO A 282 -4.01 -22.65 11.29
N VAL A 283 -4.16 -23.97 11.36
CA VAL A 283 -4.84 -24.64 12.50
C VAL A 283 -4.29 -24.21 13.86
N GLU A 284 -2.98 -24.03 13.98
CA GLU A 284 -2.34 -23.59 15.23
C GLU A 284 -2.81 -22.19 15.66
N ASP A 285 -2.95 -21.26 14.71
CA ASP A 285 -3.43 -19.91 15.00
C ASP A 285 -4.92 -19.92 15.34
N LEU A 286 -5.73 -20.66 14.59
CA LEU A 286 -7.17 -20.76 14.86
C LEU A 286 -7.44 -21.34 16.25
N ASN A 287 -6.72 -22.41 16.62
CA ASN A 287 -6.79 -22.99 17.97
C ASN A 287 -6.37 -22.00 19.06
N ARG A 288 -5.29 -21.25 18.83
CA ARG A 288 -4.80 -20.22 19.76
C ARG A 288 -5.80 -19.08 19.95
N LEU A 289 -6.53 -18.74 18.90
CA LEU A 289 -7.58 -17.71 18.90
C LEU A 289 -8.92 -18.21 19.45
N GLY A 290 -9.09 -19.53 19.61
CA GLY A 290 -10.37 -20.14 20.00
C GLY A 290 -11.43 -20.08 18.92
N VAL A 291 -11.02 -20.08 17.64
CA VAL A 291 -11.91 -20.05 16.47
C VAL A 291 -12.02 -21.45 15.88
N ASP A 292 -13.24 -21.87 15.54
CA ASP A 292 -13.49 -23.15 14.88
C ASP A 292 -12.76 -23.22 13.53
N VAL A 293 -12.05 -24.33 13.31
CA VAL A 293 -11.35 -24.58 12.04
C VAL A 293 -12.36 -24.92 10.95
N ILE A 294 -12.51 -24.03 9.97
CA ILE A 294 -13.27 -24.27 8.75
C ILE A 294 -12.35 -24.77 7.64
N ALA A 295 -11.19 -24.13 7.47
CA ALA A 295 -10.18 -24.53 6.51
C ALA A 295 -8.77 -24.27 7.05
N ASP A 296 -7.91 -25.30 6.97
CA ASP A 296 -6.49 -25.16 7.25
C ASP A 296 -5.79 -24.54 6.04
N VAL A 297 -5.42 -23.26 6.18
CA VAL A 297 -4.75 -22.49 5.13
C VAL A 297 -3.46 -21.90 5.71
N PRO A 298 -2.34 -22.65 5.69
CA PRO A 298 -1.10 -22.25 6.35
C PRO A 298 -0.51 -20.91 5.90
N GLY A 299 -0.84 -20.47 4.67
CA GLY A 299 -0.37 -19.21 4.09
C GLY A 299 -1.00 -17.93 4.68
N VAL A 300 -2.17 -18.01 5.34
CA VAL A 300 -2.86 -16.82 5.85
C VAL A 300 -2.02 -16.14 6.94
N GLY A 301 -1.73 -14.85 6.75
CA GLY A 301 -0.93 -14.03 7.66
C GLY A 301 0.59 -14.25 7.57
N ARG A 302 1.06 -15.07 6.61
CA ARG A 302 2.48 -15.33 6.35
C ARG A 302 3.00 -14.45 5.21
N ASN A 303 4.30 -14.46 4.94
CA ASN A 303 4.90 -13.71 3.82
C ASN A 303 4.63 -12.18 3.87
N LEU A 304 4.65 -11.59 5.07
CA LEU A 304 4.60 -10.13 5.22
C LEU A 304 5.88 -9.55 4.59
N SER A 305 5.78 -8.92 3.43
CA SER A 305 6.89 -8.23 2.78
C SER A 305 6.65 -6.73 2.77
N ASP A 306 7.70 -5.91 2.88
CA ASP A 306 7.67 -4.45 2.95
C ASP A 306 9.06 -3.89 2.64
N HIS A 307 9.18 -2.64 2.20
CA HIS A 307 10.47 -2.02 1.88
C HIS A 307 11.16 -1.51 3.17
N PRO A 308 12.38 -1.99 3.49
CA PRO A 308 13.15 -1.39 4.56
C PRO A 308 13.84 -0.10 4.05
N ALA A 309 13.70 0.95 4.84
CA ALA A 309 14.27 2.26 4.60
C ALA A 309 15.09 2.75 5.80
N ILE A 310 16.09 3.59 5.55
CA ILE A 310 16.79 4.36 6.57
C ILE A 310 17.03 5.78 6.08
N ILE A 311 16.88 6.75 6.98
CA ILE A 311 17.02 8.17 6.68
C ILE A 311 18.35 8.70 7.22
N VAL A 312 19.01 9.56 6.45
CA VAL A 312 20.02 10.50 6.94
C VAL A 312 19.29 11.79 7.28
N LEU A 313 19.33 12.23 8.54
CA LEU A 313 18.70 13.50 8.97
C LEU A 313 19.74 14.60 9.01
N CYS A 314 19.43 15.72 8.37
CA CYS A 314 20.35 16.83 8.17
C CYS A 314 19.79 18.13 8.73
N ARG A 315 20.64 18.91 9.40
CA ARG A 315 20.36 20.33 9.65
C ARG A 315 20.71 21.13 8.40
N PRO A 316 19.79 21.95 7.87
CA PRO A 316 20.07 22.83 6.74
C PRO A 316 20.95 24.00 7.17
N THR A 317 21.69 24.58 6.23
CA THR A 317 22.46 25.83 6.45
C THR A 317 21.57 27.02 6.81
N HIS A 318 20.33 27.05 6.33
CA HIS A 318 19.33 28.06 6.68
C HIS A 318 17.93 27.42 6.83
N LEU A 319 17.13 27.94 7.77
CA LEU A 319 15.89 27.27 8.22
C LEU A 319 14.74 27.34 7.21
N GLU A 320 14.75 28.33 6.32
CA GLU A 320 13.75 28.53 5.27
C GLU A 320 13.71 27.39 4.23
N LEU A 321 14.77 26.59 4.15
CA LEU A 321 14.85 25.41 3.28
C LEU A 321 13.88 24.29 3.72
N VAL A 322 13.45 24.30 4.98
CA VAL A 322 12.64 23.24 5.60
C VAL A 322 11.31 23.84 6.03
N ALA A 323 10.57 24.42 5.08
CA ALA A 323 9.28 25.03 5.37
C ALA A 323 8.16 23.99 5.38
N GLY A 324 7.49 23.84 6.52
CA GLY A 324 6.46 22.81 6.73
C GLY A 324 5.19 22.95 5.87
N ASN A 325 5.08 23.95 4.98
CA ASN A 325 3.98 24.07 4.01
C ASN A 325 4.39 23.63 2.57
N GLN A 326 5.66 23.32 2.35
CA GLN A 326 6.17 22.81 1.08
C GLN A 326 5.78 21.34 0.87
N PRO A 327 5.84 20.83 -0.36
CA PRO A 327 5.72 19.39 -0.62
C PRO A 327 6.81 18.61 0.11
N ILE A 328 6.47 17.48 0.73
CA ILE A 328 7.45 16.64 1.42
C ILE A 328 8.48 15.99 0.49
N ILE A 329 8.05 15.52 -0.69
CA ILE A 329 8.88 14.84 -1.71
C ILE A 329 8.49 15.36 -3.10
N GLN A 330 9.51 15.63 -3.93
CA GLN A 330 9.39 16.00 -5.34
C GLN A 330 10.34 15.26 -6.28
N THR A 331 11.44 14.67 -5.78
CA THR A 331 12.48 14.01 -6.59
C THR A 331 12.90 12.68 -5.99
N ILE A 332 13.49 11.86 -6.84
CA ILE A 332 13.89 10.48 -6.53
C ILE A 332 15.11 10.10 -7.37
N LEU A 333 15.91 9.16 -6.87
CA LEU A 333 16.91 8.41 -7.61
C LEU A 333 16.59 6.91 -7.51
N ARG A 334 16.48 6.21 -8.64
CA ARG A 334 16.37 4.75 -8.72
C ARG A 334 17.59 4.16 -9.41
N TYR A 335 18.23 3.15 -8.83
CA TYR A 335 19.46 2.58 -9.35
C TYR A 335 19.72 1.19 -8.79
N THR A 336 20.74 0.52 -9.33
CA THR A 336 21.09 -0.86 -8.94
C THR A 336 22.29 -0.84 -8.01
N ALA A 337 22.23 -1.59 -6.91
CA ALA A 337 23.37 -1.75 -6.02
C ALA A 337 24.58 -2.33 -6.78
N PRO A 338 25.82 -1.91 -6.50
CA PRO A 338 26.99 -2.31 -7.30
C PRO A 338 27.21 -3.82 -7.44
N ALA A 339 26.80 -4.61 -6.45
CA ALA A 339 26.96 -6.07 -6.43
C ALA A 339 25.67 -6.84 -6.75
N SER A 340 24.59 -6.15 -7.14
CA SER A 340 23.30 -6.75 -7.41
C SER A 340 23.11 -7.08 -8.88
N ASP A 341 22.44 -8.20 -9.15
CA ASP A 341 21.94 -8.56 -10.47
C ASP A 341 20.46 -8.19 -10.67
N GLN A 342 19.82 -7.62 -9.64
CA GLN A 342 18.43 -7.18 -9.66
C GLN A 342 18.36 -5.69 -9.97
N ARG A 343 17.94 -5.34 -11.19
CA ARG A 343 17.82 -3.95 -11.64
C ARG A 343 16.93 -3.13 -10.69
N MET A 344 17.37 -1.91 -10.36
CA MET A 344 16.61 -0.96 -9.52
C MET A 344 16.18 -1.52 -8.16
N ASP A 345 17.08 -2.26 -7.52
CA ASP A 345 16.86 -2.73 -6.16
C ASP A 345 17.09 -1.66 -5.09
N LEU A 346 17.60 -0.48 -5.45
CA LEU A 346 17.78 0.67 -4.56
C LEU A 346 17.07 1.92 -5.03
N GLN A 347 16.62 2.69 -4.04
CA GLN A 347 16.02 4.00 -4.21
C GLN A 347 16.59 4.99 -3.19
N ILE A 348 16.79 6.24 -3.60
CA ILE A 348 17.05 7.37 -2.69
C ILE A 348 15.96 8.43 -2.88
N GLU A 349 15.32 8.81 -1.78
CA GLU A 349 14.35 9.91 -1.73
C GLU A 349 14.92 11.09 -0.96
N GLN A 350 14.75 12.30 -1.51
CA GLN A 350 15.00 13.54 -0.78
C GLN A 350 13.68 13.96 -0.10
N LEU A 351 13.73 14.24 1.20
CA LEU A 351 12.60 14.75 1.97
C LEU A 351 12.86 16.20 2.34
N THR A 352 11.97 17.11 1.94
CA THR A 352 12.06 18.54 2.29
C THR A 352 12.02 18.76 3.80
N PHE A 353 11.24 17.96 4.53
CA PHE A 353 11.22 17.97 6.00
C PHE A 353 11.12 16.55 6.57
N ALA A 354 11.79 16.32 7.70
CA ALA A 354 11.84 15.06 8.42
C ALA A 354 12.01 15.29 9.93
N GLY A 355 11.59 14.32 10.75
CA GLY A 355 11.71 14.39 12.22
C GLY A 355 10.44 14.87 12.91
N ARG A 356 10.58 15.50 14.09
CA ARG A 356 9.45 16.00 14.90
C ARG A 356 9.05 17.41 14.45
N GLU A 357 7.77 17.76 14.58
CA GLU A 357 7.13 19.01 14.07
C GLU A 357 7.87 20.33 14.33
N ASN A 358 8.78 20.40 15.32
CA ASN A 358 9.48 21.61 15.72
C ASN A 358 11.00 21.59 15.43
N LEU A 359 11.50 20.62 14.67
CA LEU A 359 12.92 20.52 14.31
C LEU A 359 13.08 20.69 12.80
N PRO A 360 13.82 21.70 12.33
CA PRO A 360 13.95 22.00 10.91
C PRO A 360 15.01 21.08 10.29
N TYR A 361 14.72 19.79 10.16
CA TYR A 361 15.58 18.85 9.46
C TYR A 361 15.00 18.48 8.11
N PHE A 362 15.85 18.35 7.11
CA PHE A 362 15.52 17.63 5.87
C PHE A 362 16.11 16.22 5.95
N GLY A 363 15.70 15.36 5.01
CA GLY A 363 16.15 13.97 4.98
C GLY A 363 16.65 13.53 3.61
N VAL A 364 17.57 12.57 3.62
CA VAL A 364 17.93 11.76 2.45
C VAL A 364 17.74 10.30 2.84
N ALA A 365 16.69 9.66 2.32
CA ALA A 365 16.30 8.31 2.69
C ALA A 365 16.75 7.29 1.64
N ALA A 366 17.49 6.28 2.08
CA ALA A 366 17.79 5.10 1.27
C ALA A 366 16.73 4.03 1.52
N VAL A 367 16.24 3.41 0.46
CA VAL A 367 15.21 2.38 0.49
C VAL A 367 15.67 1.18 -0.34
N LEU A 368 15.47 -0.02 0.20
CA LEU A 368 15.65 -1.27 -0.54
C LEU A 368 14.30 -1.66 -1.16
N GLU A 369 14.29 -1.75 -2.49
CA GLU A 369 13.09 -1.99 -3.28
C GLU A 369 12.96 -3.47 -3.69
N GLN A 370 14.07 -4.22 -3.78
CA GLN A 370 14.03 -5.68 -3.94
C GLN A 370 14.33 -6.37 -2.60
N VAL A 371 13.32 -6.98 -1.99
CA VAL A 371 13.39 -7.52 -0.62
C VAL A 371 13.25 -9.03 -0.62
N ASP A 372 14.20 -9.72 0.02
CA ASP A 372 14.14 -11.18 0.21
C ASP A 372 13.57 -11.56 1.58
N GLY A 373 13.79 -10.71 2.59
CA GLY A 373 13.30 -10.91 3.95
C GLY A 373 11.78 -10.82 4.06
N VAL A 374 11.22 -11.63 4.95
CA VAL A 374 9.79 -11.61 5.29
C VAL A 374 9.58 -11.47 6.79
N GLY A 375 8.54 -10.74 7.15
CA GLY A 375 8.06 -10.52 8.49
C GLY A 375 6.99 -11.52 8.95
N GLU A 376 6.35 -11.17 10.05
CA GLU A 376 5.36 -11.98 10.74
C GLU A 376 4.20 -11.13 11.26
N LEU A 377 2.99 -11.66 11.14
CA LEU A 377 1.77 -11.12 11.74
C LEU A 377 1.20 -12.12 12.75
N ILE A 378 0.96 -11.67 13.98
CA ILE A 378 0.34 -12.48 15.03
C ILE A 378 -0.87 -11.72 15.58
N PHE A 379 -2.07 -12.26 15.38
CA PHE A 379 -3.29 -11.73 15.99
C PHE A 379 -3.41 -12.24 17.42
N PRO A 380 -3.56 -11.38 18.45
CA PRO A 380 -3.57 -11.82 19.85
C PRO A 380 -4.88 -12.46 20.28
N SER A 381 -6.00 -12.12 19.64
CA SER A 381 -7.34 -12.63 19.96
C SER A 381 -8.26 -12.58 18.73
N ALA A 382 -9.44 -13.21 18.84
CA ALA A 382 -10.49 -13.14 17.82
C ALA A 382 -11.36 -11.87 17.93
N ASP A 383 -10.97 -10.89 18.76
CA ASP A 383 -11.65 -9.59 18.84
C ASP A 383 -11.40 -8.81 17.53
N PRO A 384 -12.44 -8.36 16.81
CA PRO A 384 -12.27 -7.58 15.60
C PRO A 384 -11.47 -6.29 15.78
N PHE A 385 -11.47 -5.71 16.98
CA PHE A 385 -10.78 -4.46 17.28
C PHE A 385 -9.36 -4.65 17.84
N ALA A 386 -8.91 -5.90 18.01
CA ALA A 386 -7.56 -6.15 18.49
C ALA A 386 -6.51 -5.92 17.39
N SER A 387 -5.54 -5.04 17.67
CA SER A 387 -4.40 -4.82 16.78
C SER A 387 -3.49 -6.04 16.72
N PRO A 388 -3.02 -6.46 15.52
CA PRO A 388 -2.04 -7.52 15.39
C PRO A 388 -0.67 -7.08 15.92
N GLN A 389 0.13 -8.04 16.37
CA GLN A 389 1.57 -7.85 16.54
C GLN A 389 2.22 -7.97 15.16
N ILE A 390 2.85 -6.89 14.72
CA ILE A 390 3.48 -6.77 13.39
C ILE A 390 4.99 -6.74 13.58
N SER A 391 5.71 -7.69 12.98
CA SER A 391 7.18 -7.72 12.99
C SER A 391 7.71 -7.81 11.57
N SER A 392 8.29 -6.73 11.05
CA SER A 392 8.79 -6.70 9.66
C SER A 392 10.14 -7.40 9.48
N ARG A 393 10.91 -7.57 10.57
CA ARG A 393 12.21 -8.28 10.59
C ARG A 393 13.22 -7.68 9.58
N PHE A 394 13.20 -6.37 9.41
CA PHE A 394 14.06 -5.68 8.46
C PHE A 394 15.54 -5.91 8.75
N CYS A 395 16.30 -6.17 7.67
CA CYS A 395 17.75 -6.40 7.69
C CYS A 395 18.20 -7.62 8.52
N GLU A 396 17.28 -8.53 8.88
CA GLU A 396 17.64 -9.85 9.41
C GLU A 396 18.20 -10.76 8.31
N HIS A 397 17.73 -10.60 7.06
CA HIS A 397 18.34 -11.22 5.88
C HIS A 397 19.64 -10.47 5.50
N ASP A 398 20.76 -11.19 5.40
CA ASP A 398 22.09 -10.59 5.16
C ASP A 398 22.16 -9.87 3.80
N GLY A 399 21.50 -10.40 2.77
CA GLY A 399 21.47 -9.80 1.43
C GLY A 399 20.76 -8.44 1.40
N ASP A 400 19.69 -8.30 2.19
CA ASP A 400 18.92 -7.05 2.28
C ASP A 400 19.73 -6.00 3.04
N ALA A 401 20.31 -6.38 4.17
CA ALA A 401 21.15 -5.48 4.97
C ALA A 401 22.38 -5.00 4.18
N THR A 402 22.98 -5.88 3.38
CA THR A 402 24.15 -5.56 2.55
C THR A 402 23.80 -4.55 1.47
N ARG A 403 22.74 -4.77 0.70
CA ARG A 403 22.31 -3.84 -0.37
C ARG A 403 21.84 -2.51 0.20
N LEU A 404 21.04 -2.51 1.26
CA LEU A 404 20.60 -1.28 1.90
C LEU A 404 21.77 -0.49 2.50
N ALA A 405 22.86 -1.15 2.91
CA ALA A 405 24.08 -0.46 3.34
C ALA A 405 24.77 0.27 2.19
N ASP A 406 24.71 -0.26 0.96
CA ASP A 406 25.21 0.46 -0.23
C ASP A 406 24.36 1.71 -0.46
N GLY A 407 23.02 1.56 -0.46
CA GLY A 407 22.09 2.68 -0.59
C GLY A 407 22.26 3.77 0.47
N PHE A 408 22.45 3.37 1.73
CA PHE A 408 22.71 4.30 2.82
C PHE A 408 24.05 5.01 2.70
N SER A 409 25.08 4.33 2.20
CA SER A 409 26.39 4.94 1.97
C SER A 409 26.32 6.01 0.88
N ASP A 410 25.53 5.76 -0.18
CA ASP A 410 25.26 6.76 -1.20
C ASP A 410 24.42 7.92 -0.66
N ALA A 411 23.40 7.66 0.16
CA ALA A 411 22.63 8.71 0.83
C ALA A 411 23.53 9.63 1.67
N LEU A 412 24.51 9.09 2.41
CA LEU A 412 25.51 9.90 3.12
C LEU A 412 26.36 10.74 2.16
N ARG A 413 26.80 10.16 1.03
CA ARG A 413 27.57 10.88 0.00
C ARG A 413 26.79 12.06 -0.59
N PHE A 414 25.47 11.97 -0.75
CA PHE A 414 24.61 13.08 -1.15
C PHE A 414 24.63 14.27 -0.16
N THR A 415 24.87 14.00 1.12
CA THR A 415 24.92 15.05 2.17
C THR A 415 26.29 15.71 2.33
N ASP A 416 27.32 15.18 1.66
CA ASP A 416 28.70 15.71 1.68
C ASP A 416 29.11 16.32 0.33
N ALA A 417 28.50 15.85 -0.76
CA ALA A 417 28.89 16.22 -2.12
C ALA A 417 27.90 17.17 -2.81
N GLY A 418 28.46 17.96 -3.73
CA GLY A 418 27.72 18.81 -4.64
C GLY A 418 26.81 19.84 -3.97
N PRO A 419 25.83 20.37 -4.70
CA PRO A 419 24.94 21.41 -4.19
C PRO A 419 24.14 21.01 -2.94
N LEU A 420 23.68 19.76 -2.82
CA LEU A 420 22.95 19.31 -1.62
C LEU A 420 23.87 19.26 -0.39
N GLY A 421 25.12 18.81 -0.56
CA GLY A 421 26.13 18.85 0.50
C GLY A 421 26.42 20.29 0.95
N ALA A 422 26.47 21.25 0.02
CA ALA A 422 26.63 22.67 0.35
C ALA A 422 25.45 23.27 1.15
N LEU A 423 24.27 22.66 1.10
CA LEU A 423 23.09 23.03 1.91
C LEU A 423 22.99 22.26 3.24
N THR A 424 23.89 21.30 3.47
CA THR A 424 23.95 20.49 4.69
C THR A 424 24.90 21.13 5.71
N GLU A 425 24.37 21.65 6.83
CA GLU A 425 25.21 22.16 7.93
C GLU A 425 25.78 21.01 8.78
N GLU A 426 24.93 20.04 9.12
CA GLU A 426 25.28 18.90 9.97
C GLU A 426 24.43 17.67 9.63
N VAL A 427 25.04 16.50 9.59
CA VAL A 427 24.33 15.21 9.66
C VAL A 427 24.04 14.89 11.13
N VAL A 428 22.76 14.98 11.51
CA VAL A 428 22.26 14.79 12.88
C VAL A 428 21.98 13.31 13.18
N PHE A 429 21.62 12.55 12.15
CA PHE A 429 21.52 11.09 12.21
C PHE A 429 21.99 10.51 10.88
N PRO A 430 22.85 9.48 10.88
CA PRO A 430 23.38 8.74 12.04
C PRO A 430 24.45 9.53 12.82
N ASP A 431 24.92 8.96 13.94
CA ASP A 431 26.18 9.38 14.55
C ASP A 431 27.33 8.94 13.64
N MET A 432 27.97 9.89 12.96
CA MET A 432 29.04 9.65 11.97
C MET A 432 30.24 8.90 12.56
N GLN A 433 30.47 8.97 13.87
CA GLN A 433 31.54 8.21 14.54
C GLN A 433 31.22 6.71 14.66
N ARG A 434 30.00 6.30 14.36
CA ARG A 434 29.50 4.92 14.49
C ARG A 434 29.11 4.28 13.15
N VAL A 435 29.53 4.88 12.04
CA VAL A 435 29.26 4.39 10.68
C VAL A 435 30.48 4.53 9.78
N SER A 436 31.68 4.45 10.36
CA SER A 436 32.95 4.58 9.61
C SER A 436 33.32 3.31 8.84
N HIS A 437 32.74 2.18 9.22
CA HIS A 437 32.94 0.89 8.57
C HIS A 437 31.63 0.22 8.17
N ARG A 438 31.67 -0.61 7.12
CA ARG A 438 30.49 -1.29 6.59
C ARG A 438 29.74 -2.12 7.64
N ASP A 439 30.45 -2.84 8.50
CA ASP A 439 29.84 -3.66 9.55
C ASP A 439 29.05 -2.81 10.57
N GLU A 440 29.51 -1.58 10.82
CA GLU A 440 28.83 -0.62 11.69
C GLU A 440 27.57 -0.07 11.02
N VAL A 441 27.62 0.21 9.71
CA VAL A 441 26.44 0.56 8.91
C VAL A 441 25.40 -0.55 8.95
N VAL A 442 25.80 -1.81 8.72
CA VAL A 442 24.89 -2.96 8.80
C VAL A 442 24.28 -3.11 10.21
N ALA A 443 25.08 -2.91 11.25
CA ALA A 443 24.58 -2.93 12.63
C ALA A 443 23.58 -1.79 12.91
N LEU A 444 23.81 -0.60 12.34
CA LEU A 444 22.87 0.52 12.39
C LEU A 444 21.55 0.16 11.70
N LEU A 445 21.59 -0.39 10.49
CA LEU A 445 20.40 -0.80 9.72
C LEU A 445 19.57 -1.83 10.49
N ARG A 446 20.21 -2.86 11.04
CA ARG A 446 19.56 -3.88 11.89
C ARG A 446 18.90 -3.34 13.15
N ARG A 447 19.21 -2.11 13.52
CA ARG A 447 18.61 -1.43 14.67
C ARG A 447 17.56 -0.40 14.26
N PHE A 448 17.81 0.36 13.20
CA PHE A 448 17.08 1.58 12.89
C PHE A 448 16.32 1.58 11.57
N ALA A 449 16.50 0.58 10.70
CA ALA A 449 15.67 0.43 9.51
C ALA A 449 14.19 0.51 9.88
N ALA A 450 13.41 1.16 9.03
CA ALA A 450 12.00 1.42 9.20
C ALA A 450 11.25 1.04 7.92
N SER A 451 9.93 1.05 7.99
CA SER A 451 9.04 0.71 6.89
C SER A 451 8.99 1.85 5.87
N GLY A 452 9.01 1.50 4.58
CA GLY A 452 8.55 2.35 3.48
C GLY A 452 7.02 2.48 3.41
N TYR A 453 6.31 1.86 4.36
CA TYR A 453 4.85 1.81 4.49
C TYR A 453 4.16 0.99 3.40
N HIS A 454 4.84 -0.05 2.89
CA HIS A 454 4.41 -0.89 1.78
C HIS A 454 4.06 -2.36 2.10
N PRO A 455 3.56 -2.75 3.30
CA PRO A 455 3.36 -4.15 3.59
C PRO A 455 2.34 -4.81 2.66
N CYS A 456 2.70 -6.01 2.20
CA CYS A 456 1.97 -6.82 1.23
C CYS A 456 2.19 -8.33 1.50
N GLY A 457 1.53 -9.20 0.72
CA GLY A 457 1.84 -10.63 0.63
C GLY A 457 1.21 -11.57 1.67
N THR A 458 0.35 -11.06 2.54
CA THR A 458 -0.22 -11.77 3.69
C THR A 458 -1.38 -12.73 3.40
N ALA A 459 -1.85 -12.76 2.15
CA ALA A 459 -2.79 -13.71 1.59
C ALA A 459 -2.38 -14.05 0.15
N ARG A 460 -1.10 -14.41 -0.01
CA ARG A 460 -0.38 -14.52 -1.28
C ARG A 460 -1.12 -15.30 -2.36
N MET A 461 -1.11 -14.79 -3.59
CA MET A 461 -1.59 -15.53 -4.76
C MET A 461 -0.57 -16.57 -5.24
N GLY A 462 -1.07 -17.69 -5.75
CA GLY A 462 -0.24 -18.71 -6.37
C GLY A 462 -1.01 -19.96 -6.77
N PRO A 463 -0.32 -20.95 -7.39
CA PRO A 463 -0.90 -22.24 -7.75
C PRO A 463 -1.48 -22.99 -6.54
N PRO A 464 -2.55 -23.77 -6.70
CA PRO A 464 -3.21 -24.47 -5.60
C PRO A 464 -2.35 -25.57 -4.94
N ASP A 465 -1.29 -26.02 -5.61
CA ASP A 465 -0.30 -26.97 -5.08
C ASP A 465 0.83 -26.29 -4.29
N ASP A 466 0.90 -24.95 -4.29
CA ASP A 466 1.73 -24.18 -3.37
C ASP A 466 1.01 -24.05 -2.01
N PRO A 467 1.49 -24.74 -0.94
CA PRO A 467 0.81 -24.77 0.35
C PRO A 467 0.81 -23.42 1.08
N THR A 468 1.56 -22.44 0.57
CA THR A 468 1.62 -21.08 1.13
C THR A 468 0.80 -20.08 0.31
N SER A 469 0.16 -20.50 -0.79
CA SER A 469 -0.81 -19.69 -1.51
C SER A 469 -2.18 -19.72 -0.81
N VAL A 470 -2.86 -18.59 -0.79
CA VAL A 470 -4.20 -18.42 -0.19
C VAL A 470 -5.27 -18.26 -1.26
N VAL A 471 -4.90 -17.62 -2.36
CA VAL A 471 -5.77 -17.37 -3.51
C VAL A 471 -5.10 -17.78 -4.81
N ASP A 472 -5.89 -18.04 -5.84
CA ASP A 472 -5.39 -18.20 -7.19
C ASP A 472 -5.06 -16.84 -7.85
N GLN A 473 -4.55 -16.87 -9.08
CA GLN A 473 -4.23 -15.66 -9.84
C GLN A 473 -5.44 -14.74 -10.13
N TYR A 474 -6.67 -15.19 -9.92
CA TYR A 474 -7.89 -14.38 -10.08
C TYR A 474 -8.37 -13.81 -8.74
N GLY A 475 -7.60 -14.01 -7.67
CA GLY A 475 -7.94 -13.63 -6.31
C GLY A 475 -8.92 -14.58 -5.63
N ARG A 476 -9.33 -15.69 -6.26
CA ARG A 476 -10.32 -16.61 -5.66
C ARG A 476 -9.67 -17.44 -4.57
N CYS A 477 -10.32 -17.54 -3.42
CA CYS A 477 -9.82 -18.37 -2.33
C CYS A 477 -9.77 -19.85 -2.74
N HIS A 478 -8.64 -20.51 -2.49
CA HIS A 478 -8.49 -21.95 -2.79
C HIS A 478 -9.40 -22.82 -1.94
N ALA A 479 -9.66 -22.41 -0.70
CA ALA A 479 -10.30 -23.26 0.31
C ALA A 479 -11.84 -23.21 0.29
N LEU A 480 -12.44 -22.12 -0.19
CA LEU A 480 -13.89 -21.88 -0.11
C LEU A 480 -14.41 -21.16 -1.35
N ASP A 481 -15.61 -21.53 -1.75
CA ASP A 481 -16.35 -20.82 -2.79
C ASP A 481 -16.90 -19.47 -2.28
N GLY A 482 -17.15 -18.53 -3.21
CA GLY A 482 -17.81 -17.26 -2.89
C GLY A 482 -16.92 -16.23 -2.21
N LEU A 483 -15.59 -16.43 -2.24
CA LEU A 483 -14.60 -15.53 -1.65
C LEU A 483 -13.50 -15.15 -2.65
N VAL A 484 -13.26 -13.86 -2.77
CA VAL A 484 -12.13 -13.27 -3.50
C VAL A 484 -11.33 -12.37 -2.56
N VAL A 485 -10.01 -12.29 -2.74
CA VAL A 485 -9.14 -11.30 -2.12
C VAL A 485 -8.50 -10.47 -3.24
N ALA A 486 -8.57 -9.15 -3.12
CA ALA A 486 -8.15 -8.22 -4.16
C ALA A 486 -7.52 -6.96 -3.54
N ASP A 487 -6.42 -7.14 -2.81
CA ASP A 487 -5.61 -6.05 -2.26
C ASP A 487 -4.13 -6.46 -2.15
N ALA A 488 -3.28 -5.59 -1.60
CA ALA A 488 -1.84 -5.84 -1.44
C ALA A 488 -1.48 -7.15 -0.72
N SER A 489 -2.39 -7.75 0.04
CA SER A 489 -2.18 -9.07 0.66
C SER A 489 -1.90 -10.17 -0.38
N ILE A 490 -2.36 -10.05 -1.62
CA ILE A 490 -2.18 -11.11 -2.63
C ILE A 490 -0.82 -11.08 -3.31
N PHE A 491 0.00 -10.04 -3.12
CA PHE A 491 1.25 -9.88 -3.86
C PHE A 491 2.23 -11.03 -3.57
N PRO A 492 2.77 -11.73 -4.59
CA PRO A 492 3.80 -12.74 -4.40
C PRO A 492 5.08 -12.18 -3.77
N THR A 493 5.49 -11.01 -4.26
CA THR A 493 6.61 -10.20 -3.78
C THR A 493 6.22 -8.73 -3.85
N VAL A 494 6.84 -7.90 -3.01
CA VAL A 494 6.67 -6.45 -3.12
C VAL A 494 7.29 -5.97 -4.44
N PRO A 495 6.59 -5.17 -5.27
CA PRO A 495 7.18 -4.60 -6.47
C PRO A 495 8.23 -3.55 -6.08
N ARG A 496 9.23 -3.30 -6.94
CA ARG A 496 10.29 -2.27 -6.72
C ARG A 496 9.77 -0.84 -6.90
N ALA A 497 8.68 -0.52 -6.22
CA ALA A 497 8.07 0.79 -6.11
C ALA A 497 7.05 0.87 -4.96
N ASN A 498 6.52 2.06 -4.71
CA ASN A 498 5.39 2.23 -3.80
C ASN A 498 4.20 1.35 -4.19
N THR A 499 3.53 0.75 -3.21
CA THR A 499 2.47 -0.24 -3.47
C THR A 499 1.11 0.36 -3.82
N ASN A 500 0.94 1.68 -3.78
CA ASN A 500 -0.35 2.32 -4.07
C ASN A 500 -0.79 2.11 -5.53
N PRO A 501 0.00 2.44 -6.57
CA PRO A 501 -0.38 2.17 -7.96
C PRO A 501 -0.68 0.69 -8.23
N THR A 502 0.17 -0.22 -7.72
CA THR A 502 -0.05 -1.67 -7.87
C THR A 502 -1.33 -2.13 -7.18
N SER A 503 -1.67 -1.58 -6.02
CA SER A 503 -2.93 -1.89 -5.33
C SER A 503 -4.16 -1.41 -6.12
N ILE A 504 -4.09 -0.22 -6.74
CA ILE A 504 -5.15 0.28 -7.63
C ILE A 504 -5.26 -0.64 -8.85
N MET A 505 -4.14 -1.04 -9.44
CA MET A 505 -4.07 -1.96 -10.58
C MET A 505 -4.71 -3.32 -10.26
N VAL A 506 -4.50 -3.88 -9.07
CA VAL A 506 -5.17 -5.12 -8.62
C VAL A 506 -6.69 -4.94 -8.57
N GLY A 507 -7.18 -3.87 -7.96
CA GLY A 507 -8.61 -3.59 -7.87
C GLY A 507 -9.26 -3.35 -9.23
N GLU A 508 -8.58 -2.63 -10.11
CA GLU A 508 -8.96 -2.39 -11.51
C GLU A 508 -9.02 -3.67 -12.34
N THR A 509 -8.04 -4.56 -12.19
CA THR A 509 -7.93 -5.80 -12.96
C THR A 509 -9.00 -6.80 -12.53
N ILE A 510 -9.09 -7.09 -11.23
CA ILE A 510 -10.08 -8.05 -10.71
C ILE A 510 -11.51 -7.51 -10.86
N GLY A 511 -11.72 -6.20 -10.67
CA GLY A 511 -13.02 -5.57 -10.90
C GLY A 511 -13.48 -5.67 -12.36
N GLU A 512 -12.54 -5.52 -13.31
CA GLU A 512 -12.82 -5.68 -14.74
C GLU A 512 -13.14 -7.14 -15.09
N TRP A 513 -12.39 -8.12 -14.58
CA TRP A 513 -12.69 -9.54 -14.77
C TRP A 513 -14.04 -9.94 -14.17
N LEU A 514 -14.38 -9.45 -12.97
CA LEU A 514 -15.69 -9.72 -12.37
C LEU A 514 -16.85 -9.14 -13.20
N ARG A 515 -16.64 -7.96 -13.78
CA ARG A 515 -17.65 -7.29 -14.63
C ARG A 515 -17.82 -8.00 -15.96
N THR A 516 -16.74 -8.43 -16.59
CA THR A 516 -16.75 -8.95 -17.97
C THR A 516 -16.85 -10.48 -18.04
N GLU A 517 -16.40 -11.18 -17.00
CA GLU A 517 -16.37 -12.64 -16.90
C GLU A 517 -16.96 -13.14 -15.57
N PRO A 518 -18.20 -12.76 -15.21
CA PRO A 518 -18.81 -13.08 -13.92
C PRO A 518 -18.87 -14.59 -13.61
N SER A 519 -19.02 -15.43 -14.64
CA SER A 519 -19.03 -16.89 -14.49
C SER A 519 -17.73 -17.45 -13.91
N ARG A 520 -16.59 -16.75 -14.09
CA ARG A 520 -15.29 -17.12 -13.49
C ARG A 520 -15.36 -17.10 -11.95
N TYR A 521 -16.26 -16.27 -11.42
CA TYR A 521 -16.46 -16.04 -9.99
C TYR A 521 -17.75 -16.67 -9.46
N GLY A 522 -18.46 -17.44 -10.30
CA GLY A 522 -19.72 -18.08 -9.94
C GLY A 522 -20.88 -17.11 -9.77
N LEU A 523 -20.90 -16.02 -10.56
CA LEU A 523 -21.97 -15.04 -10.67
C LEU A 523 -22.75 -15.20 -11.98
#